data_AF-A0A414AGG5-F1
#
_entry.id   AF-A0A414AGG5-F1
#
_cell.length_a   1.000
_cell.length_b   1.000
_cell.length_c   1.000
_cell.angle_alpha   90.00
_cell.angle_beta   90.00
_cell.angle_gamma   90.00
#
_symmetry.space_group_name_H-M   'P 1'
#
loop_
_entity.id
_entity.type
_entity.pdbx_description
1 polymer ?
#
loop_
_entity_poly.entity_id
_entity_poly.type
_entity_poly.pdbx_seq_one_letter_code
_entity_poly.pdbx_strand_id
1 'polypeptide(L)'
;MNVPVMLLNSTGGNPFEQVSKPVVELLNMALTPALGIVGALGAIYCIFLGAKLAKAEEPQDREKAKNSLKNAIIGFVLIFVLIVVLKIGMDAMSNWMNSAMSNVAP
;
A
#
# COMPACT_ATOMS: atom_id res chain seq x y z
N MET A 1 -14.78 -24.77 38.19
CA MET A 1 -14.45 -24.66 36.75
C MET A 1 -14.00 -23.24 36.50
N ASN A 2 -12.70 -22.97 36.54
CA ASN A 2 -12.13 -21.66 36.24
C ASN A 2 -10.94 -21.91 35.32
N VAL A 3 -11.05 -21.40 34.11
CA VAL A 3 -10.11 -21.65 33.01
C VAL A 3 -8.70 -21.23 33.45
N PRO A 4 -7.68 -22.09 33.29
CA PRO A 4 -6.32 -21.78 33.74
C PRO A 4 -5.81 -20.57 32.98
N VAL A 5 -5.29 -19.62 33.75
CA VAL A 5 -4.62 -18.38 33.36
C VAL A 5 -3.26 -18.71 32.70
N MET A 6 -3.28 -19.55 31.66
CA MET A 6 -2.12 -20.02 30.91
C MET A 6 -1.80 -19.07 29.73
N LEU A 7 -2.08 -17.78 29.89
CA LEU A 7 -1.88 -16.74 28.86
C LEU A 7 -1.30 -15.44 29.43
N LEU A 8 -0.60 -15.49 30.57
CA LEU A 8 0.16 -14.35 31.04
C LEU A 8 1.41 -14.86 31.74
N ASN A 9 2.58 -14.56 31.17
CA ASN A 9 3.94 -14.69 31.73
C ASN A 9 4.75 -15.95 31.34
N SER A 10 5.70 -15.82 30.38
CA SER A 10 7.12 -16.20 30.58
C SER A 10 8.01 -16.40 29.32
N THR A 11 7.80 -15.67 28.21
CA THR A 11 8.89 -15.48 27.23
C THR A 11 8.93 -14.03 26.74
N GLY A 12 10.08 -13.38 26.93
CA GLY A 12 10.31 -11.92 26.80
C GLY A 12 10.22 -11.34 25.38
N GLY A 13 9.10 -11.55 24.70
CA GLY A 13 8.74 -10.83 23.48
C GLY A 13 7.63 -9.83 23.79
N ASN A 14 7.77 -8.59 23.30
CA ASN A 14 6.85 -7.49 23.54
C ASN A 14 5.39 -7.93 23.26
N PRO A 15 4.43 -7.79 24.20
CA PRO A 15 3.06 -8.28 24.02
C PRO A 15 2.37 -7.66 22.80
N PHE A 16 2.70 -6.41 22.45
CA PHE A 16 2.25 -5.76 21.22
C PHE A 16 2.69 -6.50 19.95
N GLU A 17 3.89 -7.07 19.95
CA GLU A 17 4.44 -7.79 18.80
C GLU A 17 3.68 -9.11 18.57
N GLN A 18 3.27 -9.79 19.64
CA GLN A 18 2.50 -11.04 19.56
C GLN A 18 1.10 -10.84 18.98
N VAL A 19 0.43 -9.72 19.30
CA VAL A 19 -0.88 -9.39 18.71
C VAL A 19 -0.78 -8.72 17.34
N SER A 20 0.27 -7.96 17.04
CA SER A 20 0.40 -7.28 15.74
C SER A 20 0.83 -8.21 14.60
N LYS A 21 1.62 -9.25 14.89
CA LYS A 21 2.15 -10.19 13.87
C LYS A 21 1.07 -10.79 12.96
N PRO A 22 -0.02 -11.41 13.47
CA PRO A 22 -1.05 -11.99 12.62
C PRO A 22 -1.79 -10.92 11.81
N VAL A 23 -2.00 -9.72 12.38
CA VAL A 23 -2.67 -8.61 11.68
C VAL A 23 -1.83 -8.15 10.48
N VAL A 24 -0.52 -7.98 10.67
CA VAL A 24 0.41 -7.54 9.62
C VAL A 24 0.56 -8.62 8.54
N GLU A 25 0.53 -9.90 8.90
CA GLU A 25 0.60 -11.02 7.95
C GLU A 25 -0.65 -11.08 7.06
N LEU A 26 -1.84 -10.97 7.66
CA LEU A 26 -3.11 -10.87 6.92
C LEU A 26 -3.13 -9.63 6.00
N LEU A 27 -2.62 -8.51 6.50
CA LEU A 27 -2.52 -7.28 5.73
C LEU A 27 -1.57 -7.45 4.54
N ASN A 28 -0.39 -8.04 4.71
CA ASN A 28 0.55 -8.27 3.59
C ASN A 28 0.00 -9.29 2.57
N MET A 29 -0.72 -10.31 3.06
CA MET A 29 -1.40 -11.29 2.21
C MET A 29 -2.47 -10.63 1.32
N ALA A 30 -3.14 -9.57 1.81
CA ALA A 30 -4.16 -8.85 1.05
C ALA A 30 -3.59 -7.68 0.21
N LEU A 31 -2.62 -6.92 0.75
CA LEU A 31 -2.04 -5.74 0.10
C LEU A 31 -1.27 -6.09 -1.17
N THR A 32 -0.49 -7.17 -1.16
CA THR A 32 0.32 -7.60 -2.32
C THR A 32 -0.56 -7.92 -3.54
N PRO A 33 -1.60 -8.78 -3.45
CA PRO A 33 -2.48 -9.02 -4.58
C PRO A 33 -3.34 -7.79 -4.93
N ALA A 34 -3.77 -6.99 -3.95
CA ALA A 34 -4.52 -5.76 -4.22
C ALA A 34 -3.72 -4.78 -5.09
N LEU A 35 -2.45 -4.56 -4.76
CA LEU A 35 -1.54 -3.73 -5.56
C LEU A 35 -1.33 -4.29 -6.98
N GLY A 36 -1.21 -5.61 -7.10
CA GLY A 36 -1.11 -6.29 -8.40
C GLY A 36 -2.35 -6.07 -9.28
N ILE A 37 -3.55 -6.21 -8.70
CA ILE A 37 -4.81 -6.01 -9.42
C ILE A 37 -4.97 -4.54 -9.84
N VAL A 38 -4.70 -3.59 -8.94
CA VAL A 38 -4.79 -2.16 -9.24
C VAL A 38 -3.79 -1.78 -10.34
N GLY A 39 -2.57 -2.32 -10.29
CA GLY A 39 -1.58 -2.11 -11.35
C GLY A 39 -2.03 -2.65 -12.71
N ALA A 40 -2.57 -3.87 -12.74
CA ALA A 40 -3.07 -4.49 -13.97
C ALA A 40 -4.28 -3.73 -14.56
N LEU A 41 -5.28 -3.42 -13.74
CA LEU A 41 -6.46 -2.66 -14.18
C LEU A 41 -6.08 -1.24 -14.62
N GLY A 42 -5.18 -0.58 -13.90
CA GLY A 42 -4.66 0.73 -14.25
C GLY A 42 -3.94 0.72 -15.61
N ALA A 43 -3.12 -0.29 -15.88
CA ALA A 43 -2.43 -0.44 -17.15
C ALA A 43 -3.40 -0.68 -18.31
N ILE A 44 -4.37 -1.58 -18.14
CA ILE A 44 -5.41 -1.86 -19.15
C ILE A 44 -6.20 -0.59 -19.46
N TYR A 45 -6.64 0.14 -18.45
CA TYR A 45 -7.42 1.37 -18.63
C TYR A 45 -6.60 2.46 -19.34
N CYS A 46 -5.31 2.58 -19.02
CA CYS A 46 -4.41 3.52 -19.69
C CYS A 46 -4.27 3.23 -21.19
N ILE A 47 -4.16 1.94 -21.58
CA ILE A 47 -4.11 1.52 -23.00
C ILE A 47 -5.43 1.88 -23.72
N PHE A 48 -6.58 1.61 -23.10
CA PHE A 48 -7.88 1.95 -23.68
C PHE A 48 -8.03 3.45 -23.94
N LEU A 49 -7.65 4.30 -22.97
CA LEU A 49 -7.69 5.76 -23.14
C LEU A 49 -6.69 6.23 -24.21
N GLY A 50 -5.49 5.64 -24.24
CA GLY A 50 -4.48 5.94 -25.25
C GLY A 50 -4.95 5.62 -26.67
N ALA A 51 -5.57 4.44 -26.86
CA ALA A 51 -6.16 4.05 -28.14
C ALA A 51 -7.30 4.97 -28.56
N LYS A 52 -8.13 5.40 -27.61
CA LYS A 52 -9.24 6.34 -27.86
C LYS A 52 -8.74 7.73 -28.25
N LEU A 53 -7.60 8.17 -27.70
CA LEU A 53 -6.94 9.41 -28.08
C LEU A 53 -6.29 9.33 -29.47
N ALA A 54 -5.71 8.18 -29.82
CA ALA A 54 -5.08 7.95 -31.13
C ALA A 54 -6.10 7.91 -32.28
N LYS A 55 -7.31 7.39 -32.03
CA LYS A 55 -8.41 7.32 -33.02
C LYS A 55 -9.29 8.57 -33.10
N ALA A 56 -9.09 9.56 -32.23
CA ALA A 56 -9.93 10.76 -32.21
C ALA A 56 -9.56 11.72 -33.37
N GLU A 57 -10.39 11.71 -34.42
CA GLU A 57 -10.24 12.58 -35.60
C GLU A 57 -11.00 13.91 -35.43
N GLU A 58 -12.09 13.95 -34.65
CA GLU A 58 -12.82 15.18 -34.34
C GLU A 58 -12.14 16.00 -33.23
N PRO A 59 -12.02 17.34 -33.40
CA PRO A 59 -11.31 18.21 -32.46
C PRO A 59 -11.89 18.14 -31.04
N GLN A 60 -13.21 17.98 -30.92
CA GLN A 60 -13.90 17.91 -29.63
C GLN A 60 -13.58 16.62 -28.84
N ASP A 61 -13.47 15.47 -29.52
CA ASP A 61 -13.10 14.21 -28.87
C ASP A 61 -11.62 14.15 -28.55
N ARG A 62 -10.79 14.83 -29.34
CA ARG A 62 -9.34 14.95 -29.07
C ARG A 62 -9.04 15.72 -27.79
N GLU A 63 -9.74 16.82 -27.53
CA GLU A 63 -9.58 17.58 -26.27
C GLU A 63 -10.09 16.81 -25.05
N LYS A 64 -11.24 16.14 -25.16
CA LYS A 64 -11.79 15.29 -24.09
C LYS A 64 -10.87 14.11 -23.76
N ALA A 65 -10.31 13.47 -24.79
CA ALA A 65 -9.37 12.35 -24.62
C ALA A 65 -8.06 12.83 -23.97
N LYS A 66 -7.51 13.99 -24.39
CA LYS A 66 -6.30 14.58 -23.78
C LYS A 66 -6.50 14.89 -22.31
N ASN A 67 -7.62 15.49 -21.92
CA ASN A 67 -7.91 15.77 -20.51
C ASN A 67 -8.05 14.48 -19.69
N SER A 68 -8.73 13.46 -20.25
CA SER A 68 -8.84 12.15 -19.60
C SER A 68 -7.47 11.48 -19.42
N LEU A 69 -6.60 11.55 -20.43
CA LEU A 69 -5.24 11.00 -20.36
C LEU A 69 -4.40 11.73 -19.30
N LYS A 70 -4.48 13.06 -19.25
CA LYS A 70 -3.78 13.87 -18.23
C LYS A 70 -4.23 13.48 -16.82
N ASN A 71 -5.53 13.33 -16.61
CA ASN A 71 -6.07 12.89 -15.32
C ASN A 71 -5.65 11.45 -14.96
N ALA A 72 -5.63 10.53 -15.94
CA ALA A 72 -5.18 9.16 -15.73
C ALA A 72 -3.69 9.09 -15.33
N ILE A 73 -2.83 9.88 -15.99
CA ILE A 73 -1.41 9.98 -15.65
C ILE A 73 -1.24 10.57 -14.23
N ILE A 74 -1.95 11.66 -13.91
CA ILE A 74 -1.91 12.24 -12.57
C ILE A 74 -2.33 11.20 -11.52
N GLY A 75 -3.40 10.45 -11.76
CA GLY A 75 -3.86 9.41 -10.84
C GLY A 75 -2.83 8.31 -10.64
N PHE A 76 -2.22 7.82 -11.71
CA PHE A 76 -1.17 6.80 -11.63
C PHE A 76 0.06 7.29 -10.84
N VAL A 77 0.52 8.50 -11.14
CA VAL A 77 1.63 9.13 -10.41
C VAL A 77 1.27 9.34 -8.94
N LEU A 78 0.05 9.79 -8.65
CA LEU A 78 -0.43 10.01 -7.29
C LEU A 78 -0.44 8.72 -6.47
N ILE A 79 -0.96 7.62 -7.00
CA ILE A 79 -0.92 6.31 -6.33
C ILE A 79 0.52 5.87 -6.06
N PHE A 80 1.41 6.03 -7.04
CA PHE A 80 2.82 5.67 -6.88
C PHE A 80 3.49 6.48 -5.76
N VAL A 81 3.30 7.80 -5.75
CA VAL A 81 3.83 8.68 -4.71
C VAL A 81 3.27 8.33 -3.33
N LEU A 82 1.96 8.07 -3.21
CA LEU A 82 1.34 7.67 -1.94
C LEU A 82 1.98 6.40 -1.36
N ILE A 83 2.18 5.37 -2.20
CA ILE A 83 2.78 4.11 -1.76
C ILE A 83 4.24 4.31 -1.34
N VAL A 84 5.02 5.09 -2.10
CA VAL A 84 6.43 5.36 -1.77
C VAL A 84 6.54 6.10 -0.44
N VAL A 85 5.73 7.13 -0.22
CA VAL A 85 5.74 7.89 1.05
C VAL A 85 5.34 7.00 2.22
N LEU A 86 4.31 6.16 2.06
CA LEU A 86 3.87 5.24 3.10
C LEU A 86 4.94 4.18 3.41
N LYS A 87 5.63 3.66 2.39
CA LYS A 87 6.73 2.69 2.56
C LYS A 87 7.91 3.31 3.32
N ILE A 88 8.33 4.51 2.93
CA ILE A 88 9.38 5.26 3.63
C ILE A 88 8.95 5.57 5.07
N GLY A 89 7.69 5.96 5.29
CA GLY A 89 7.15 6.23 6.62
C GLY A 89 7.13 5.01 7.52
N MET A 90 6.74 3.84 6.99
CA MET A 90 6.81 2.57 7.70
C MET A 90 8.26 2.20 8.04
N ASP A 91 9.17 2.27 7.07
CA ASP A 91 10.59 1.96 7.30
C ASP A 91 11.22 2.89 8.34
N ALA A 92 10.91 4.20 8.29
CA ALA A 92 11.36 5.17 9.28
C ALA A 92 10.83 4.87 10.69
N MET A 93 9.54 4.49 10.80
CA MET A 93 8.92 4.12 12.07
C MET A 93 9.49 2.81 12.62
N SER A 94 9.73 1.82 11.76
CA SER A 94 10.39 0.56 12.14
C SER A 94 11.82 0.80 12.62
N ASN A 95 12.58 1.63 11.91
CA ASN A 95 13.95 1.99 12.29
C ASN A 95 14.00 2.73 13.64
N TRP A 96 13.06 3.66 13.86
CA TRP A 96 12.93 4.34 15.14
C TRP A 96 12.53 3.38 16.27
N MET A 97 11.55 2.51 16.05
CA MET A 97 11.11 1.53 17.04
C MET A 97 12.23 0.55 17.43
N ASN A 98 13.01 0.07 16.45
CA ASN A 98 14.18 -0.77 16.70
C ASN A 98 15.26 -0.03 17.51
N SER A 99 15.49 1.25 17.20
CA SER A 99 16.43 2.10 17.94
C SER A 99 15.94 2.42 19.36
N ALA A 100 14.63 2.62 19.56
CA ALA A 100 14.05 2.86 20.87
C ALA A 100 14.12 1.58 21.74
N MET A 101 13.85 0.40 21.18
CA MET A 101 13.99 -0.86 21.90
C MET A 101 15.45 -1.19 22.25
N SER A 102 16.43 -0.86 21.39
CA SER A 102 17.84 -1.07 21.72
C SER A 102 18.36 -0.14 22.82
N ASN A 103 17.82 1.08 22.94
CA ASN A 103 18.13 2.02 24.03
C ASN A 103 17.34 1.76 25.33
N VAL A 104 16.41 0.79 25.32
CA VAL A 104 15.59 0.34 26.47
C VAL A 104 16.05 -1.04 26.99
N ALA A 105 17.18 -1.56 26.51
CA ALA A 105 17.91 -2.61 27.22
C ALA A 105 18.86 -1.96 28.25
N PRO A 106 18.92 -2.43 29.52
CA PRO A 106 19.99 -2.05 30.43
C PRO A 106 21.36 -2.53 29.94
#